data_AF-A0A8B8PL67-F1
#
_entry.id   AF-A0A8B8PL67-F1
#
_cell.length_a   1.000
_cell.length_b   1.000
_cell.length_c   1.000
_cell.angle_alpha   90.00
_cell.angle_beta   90.00
_cell.angle_gamma   90.00
#
_symmetry.space_group_name_H-M   'P 1'
#
loop_
_entity.id
_entity.type
_entity.pdbx_description
1 polymer ?
#
loop_
_entity_poly.entity_id
_entity_poly.type
_entity_poly.pdbx_seq_one_letter_code
_entity_poly.pdbx_strand_id
1 'polypeptide(L)'
;MIYTAIDNFYLTDEQLKNSPSRKDGIDEATETTLRIYGCDLIQESGILLKLPQAVMATGQVLFHRFYCKKSFTRFNVKKVAASSVWLASKLEESPRKARQVLIVFHRMECRRENLPIEHLDLGSKKYAELKIELSRTERHILKEMGFICHVEHPHKFISNYLATLGTPPDLRQEAWNLANDSLRTALCVRFKSEVVACGVVYAAARRFKVPLPENPPWWKAFDADKDGIDEVCRVLAHLYSLPKAEYIPVCKDGDSFTFSMKSSDLQSKPASKEVPPSSPLVNSDSNAAKTAPSSGNLESGGSKDELVDPNGKESRRSDDESNNVPTEGGVKDDSVPKSKSEHRNEAIGERNKEREKDRDRERDRDRDRDRERERTKCRDRDRGRDSDREREREDSDRDKARERRRHSKDGGKDSGHSDKSRHHSSRDREYRSSSYSSRDKERRRHHSYA
;
A
#
# COMPACT_ATOMS: atom_id res chain seq x y z
N MET A 1 29.46 -8.31 -7.45
CA MET A 1 28.15 -8.31 -8.14
C MET A 1 27.84 -9.76 -8.52
N ILE A 2 27.07 -10.50 -7.72
CA ILE A 2 27.00 -11.98 -7.80
C ILE A 2 25.55 -12.52 -7.89
N TYR A 3 24.54 -11.75 -7.48
CA TYR A 3 23.15 -12.22 -7.35
C TYR A 3 22.35 -12.36 -8.65
N THR A 4 22.89 -11.98 -9.81
CA THR A 4 22.21 -12.08 -11.11
C THR A 4 22.07 -13.52 -11.63
N ALA A 5 22.79 -14.48 -11.06
CA ALA A 5 22.90 -15.85 -11.58
C ALA A 5 21.74 -16.80 -11.21
N ILE A 6 20.71 -16.37 -10.48
CA ILE A 6 19.64 -17.25 -9.95
C ILE A 6 18.22 -16.64 -10.06
N ASP A 7 17.92 -15.86 -11.10
CA ASP A 7 16.54 -15.40 -11.34
C ASP A 7 15.67 -16.50 -12.01
N ASN A 8 15.52 -17.63 -11.30
CA ASN A 8 14.76 -18.81 -11.72
C ASN A 8 13.22 -18.59 -11.63
N PHE A 9 12.75 -17.46 -12.16
CA PHE A 9 11.36 -17.01 -12.09
C PHE A 9 10.72 -16.74 -13.46
N TYR A 10 11.47 -16.92 -14.55
CA TYR A 10 10.91 -17.01 -15.90
C TYR A 10 10.31 -18.39 -16.12
N LEU A 11 9.06 -18.41 -16.59
CA LEU A 11 8.22 -19.59 -16.72
C LEU A 11 7.78 -19.75 -18.17
N THR A 12 7.76 -21.01 -18.62
CA THR A 12 7.20 -21.38 -19.92
C THR A 12 5.68 -21.25 -19.92
N ASP A 13 5.09 -21.07 -21.11
CA ASP A 13 3.64 -21.02 -21.28
C ASP A 13 2.96 -22.32 -20.84
N GLU A 14 3.64 -23.47 -20.93
CA GLU A 14 3.15 -24.74 -20.40
C GLU A 14 3.07 -24.74 -18.86
N GLN A 15 4.07 -24.17 -18.18
CA GLN A 15 4.05 -24.03 -16.72
C GLN A 15 2.96 -23.07 -16.24
N LEU A 16 2.70 -22.00 -17.00
CA LEU A 16 1.62 -21.05 -16.71
C LEU A 16 0.23 -21.63 -17.01
N LYS A 17 0.06 -22.38 -18.10
CA LYS A 17 -1.17 -23.15 -18.37
C LYS A 17 -1.43 -24.24 -17.33
N ASN A 18 -0.38 -24.78 -16.71
CA ASN A 18 -0.46 -25.77 -15.63
C ASN A 18 -0.33 -25.16 -14.22
N SER A 19 -0.87 -23.94 -14.03
CA SER A 19 -0.77 -23.18 -12.78
C SER A 19 -1.30 -23.96 -11.56
N PRO A 20 -0.82 -23.64 -10.33
CA PRO A 20 -1.41 -24.19 -9.10
C PRO A 20 -2.91 -23.89 -8.96
N SER A 21 -3.36 -22.75 -9.51
CA SER A 21 -4.77 -22.35 -9.51
C SER A 21 -5.63 -23.23 -10.42
N ARG A 22 -5.13 -23.61 -11.62
CA ARG A 22 -5.81 -24.60 -12.49
C ARG A 22 -5.98 -25.94 -11.79
N LYS A 23 -4.92 -26.41 -11.12
CA LYS A 23 -4.90 -27.69 -10.40
C LYS A 23 -5.88 -27.74 -9.23
N ASP A 24 -6.19 -26.59 -8.63
CA ASP A 24 -7.23 -26.46 -7.58
C ASP A 24 -8.65 -26.17 -8.12
N GLY A 25 -8.82 -26.04 -9.45
CA GLY A 25 -10.11 -25.90 -10.14
C GLY A 25 -10.46 -24.49 -10.65
N ILE A 26 -9.54 -23.53 -10.69
CA ILE A 26 -9.80 -22.15 -11.18
C ILE A 26 -9.52 -22.04 -12.68
N ASP A 27 -10.49 -21.50 -13.44
CA ASP A 27 -10.38 -21.24 -14.88
C ASP A 27 -9.47 -20.04 -15.23
N GLU A 28 -9.17 -19.88 -16.53
CA GLU A 28 -8.21 -18.89 -17.01
C GLU A 28 -8.72 -17.44 -16.99
N ALA A 29 -10.02 -17.22 -17.19
CA ALA A 29 -10.61 -15.89 -17.12
C ALA A 29 -10.65 -15.42 -15.66
N THR A 30 -11.07 -16.28 -14.73
CA THR A 30 -11.04 -16.00 -13.28
C THR A 30 -9.61 -15.77 -12.78
N GLU A 31 -8.64 -16.62 -13.14
CA GLU A 31 -7.25 -16.41 -12.69
C GLU A 31 -6.67 -15.10 -13.22
N THR A 32 -6.92 -14.77 -14.50
CA THR A 32 -6.47 -13.51 -15.10
C THR A 32 -7.12 -12.31 -14.44
N THR A 33 -8.44 -12.37 -14.19
CA THR A 33 -9.20 -11.32 -13.48
C THR A 33 -8.67 -11.10 -12.06
N LEU A 34 -8.41 -12.18 -11.31
CA LEU A 34 -7.86 -12.09 -9.94
C LEU A 34 -6.42 -11.55 -9.92
N ARG A 35 -5.61 -11.84 -10.95
CA ARG A 35 -4.27 -11.25 -11.10
C ARG A 35 -4.37 -9.74 -11.33
N ILE A 36 -5.18 -9.29 -12.29
CA ILE A 36 -5.39 -7.86 -12.57
C ILE A 36 -5.97 -7.14 -11.36
N TYR A 37 -7.01 -7.69 -10.72
CA TYR A 37 -7.63 -7.14 -9.52
C TYR A 37 -6.62 -6.97 -8.37
N GLY A 38 -5.72 -7.94 -8.18
CA GLY A 38 -4.63 -7.84 -7.20
C GLY A 38 -3.61 -6.74 -7.53
N CYS A 39 -3.20 -6.63 -8.79
CA CYS A 39 -2.30 -5.56 -9.26
C CYS A 39 -2.93 -4.16 -9.15
N ASP A 40 -4.25 -4.05 -9.35
CA ASP A 40 -5.01 -2.80 -9.18
C ASP A 40 -5.13 -2.42 -7.68
N LEU A 41 -5.24 -3.39 -6.76
CA LEU A 41 -5.13 -3.12 -5.32
C LEU A 41 -3.71 -2.66 -4.92
N ILE A 42 -2.66 -3.24 -5.52
CA ILE A 42 -1.27 -2.85 -5.26
C ILE A 42 -1.02 -1.40 -5.72
N GLN A 43 -1.52 -1.03 -6.90
CA GLN A 43 -1.40 0.34 -7.42
C GLN A 43 -2.22 1.35 -6.60
N GLU A 44 -3.50 1.07 -6.30
CA GLU A 44 -4.35 1.99 -5.51
C GLU A 44 -3.80 2.21 -4.09
N SER A 45 -3.37 1.13 -3.41
CA SER A 45 -2.79 1.23 -2.07
C SER A 45 -1.44 1.96 -2.07
N GLY A 46 -0.61 1.76 -3.11
CA GLY A 46 0.63 2.50 -3.30
C GLY A 46 0.44 4.01 -3.39
N ILE A 47 -0.54 4.44 -4.19
CA ILE A 47 -0.94 5.86 -4.32
C ILE A 47 -1.43 6.41 -2.96
N LEU A 48 -2.32 5.70 -2.28
CA LEU A 48 -2.87 6.11 -0.98
C LEU A 48 -1.81 6.14 0.15
N LEU A 49 -0.80 5.27 0.08
CA LEU A 49 0.36 5.25 0.99
C LEU A 49 1.47 6.24 0.59
N LYS A 50 1.30 6.99 -0.52
CA LYS A 50 2.29 7.90 -1.11
C LYS A 50 3.65 7.21 -1.32
N LEU A 51 3.64 6.04 -1.96
CA LEU A 51 4.82 5.25 -2.29
C LEU A 51 5.33 5.57 -3.71
N PRO A 52 6.65 5.43 -3.98
CA PRO A 52 7.19 5.60 -5.33
C PRO A 52 6.80 4.41 -6.23
N GLN A 53 6.67 4.64 -7.54
CA GLN A 53 6.20 3.61 -8.50
C GLN A 53 7.03 2.32 -8.47
N ALA A 54 8.33 2.38 -8.13
CA ALA A 54 9.18 1.21 -7.91
C ALA A 54 8.60 0.23 -6.86
N VAL A 55 8.00 0.73 -5.78
CA VAL A 55 7.37 -0.11 -4.75
C VAL A 55 6.13 -0.81 -5.29
N MET A 56 5.31 -0.12 -6.09
CA MET A 56 4.14 -0.75 -6.71
C MET A 56 4.57 -1.80 -7.73
N ALA A 57 5.60 -1.52 -8.54
CA ALA A 57 6.14 -2.46 -9.51
C ALA A 57 6.74 -3.71 -8.84
N THR A 58 7.62 -3.54 -7.83
CA THR A 58 8.17 -4.66 -7.05
C THR A 58 7.06 -5.44 -6.33
N GLY A 59 6.04 -4.77 -5.81
CA GLY A 59 4.85 -5.39 -5.24
C GLY A 59 4.08 -6.26 -6.25
N GLN A 60 3.86 -5.76 -7.47
CA GLN A 60 3.16 -6.47 -8.54
C GLN A 60 3.96 -7.70 -9.02
N VAL A 61 5.29 -7.58 -9.22
CA VAL A 61 6.12 -8.73 -9.62
C VAL A 61 6.18 -9.80 -8.52
N LEU A 62 6.34 -9.42 -7.24
CA LEU A 62 6.30 -10.37 -6.13
C LEU A 62 4.94 -11.08 -6.03
N PHE A 63 3.84 -10.35 -6.24
CA PHE A 63 2.49 -10.90 -6.29
C PHE A 63 2.32 -11.90 -7.46
N HIS A 64 2.77 -11.54 -8.67
CA HIS A 64 2.73 -12.44 -9.84
C HIS A 64 3.57 -13.70 -9.63
N ARG A 65 4.82 -13.56 -9.16
CA ARG A 65 5.74 -14.67 -8.86
C ARG A 65 5.18 -15.60 -7.77
N PHE A 66 4.55 -15.05 -6.72
CA PHE A 66 3.89 -15.84 -5.68
C PHE A 66 2.77 -16.73 -6.23
N TYR A 67 1.85 -16.16 -7.01
CA TYR A 67 0.73 -16.92 -7.59
C TYR A 67 1.13 -17.83 -8.77
N CYS A 68 2.41 -17.91 -9.13
CA CYS A 68 2.91 -19.00 -9.98
C CYS A 68 3.29 -20.25 -9.18
N LYS A 69 3.58 -20.11 -7.88
CA LYS A 69 3.93 -21.22 -6.96
C LYS A 69 2.81 -21.56 -5.96
N LYS A 70 1.80 -20.71 -5.84
CA LYS A 70 0.63 -20.88 -4.97
C LYS A 70 -0.66 -20.49 -5.68
N SER A 71 -1.78 -20.94 -5.11
CA SER A 71 -3.11 -20.91 -5.72
C SER A 71 -4.02 -19.91 -5.02
N PHE A 72 -4.87 -19.23 -5.78
CA PHE A 72 -5.90 -18.33 -5.25
C PHE A 72 -6.96 -19.06 -4.39
N THR A 73 -7.11 -20.39 -4.47
CA THR A 73 -8.00 -21.13 -3.55
C THR A 73 -7.43 -21.23 -2.13
N ARG A 74 -6.13 -21.03 -1.96
CA ARG A 74 -5.38 -21.25 -0.70
C ARG A 74 -4.79 -19.97 -0.10
N PHE A 75 -4.77 -18.89 -0.87
CA PHE A 75 -4.26 -17.59 -0.45
C PHE A 75 -5.17 -16.51 -1.04
N ASN A 76 -5.74 -15.67 -0.17
CA ASN A 76 -6.67 -14.63 -0.59
C ASN A 76 -5.92 -13.47 -1.28
N VAL A 77 -6.42 -13.02 -2.45
CA VAL A 77 -5.84 -11.91 -3.21
C VAL A 77 -5.59 -10.67 -2.35
N LYS A 78 -6.56 -10.28 -1.52
CA LYS A 78 -6.50 -9.07 -0.70
C LYS A 78 -5.41 -9.17 0.38
N LYS A 79 -5.26 -10.35 1.01
CA LYS A 79 -4.17 -10.66 1.96
C LYS A 79 -2.79 -10.54 1.30
N VAL A 80 -2.60 -11.21 0.14
CA VAL A 80 -1.30 -11.25 -0.55
C VAL A 80 -0.93 -9.90 -1.17
N ALA A 81 -1.88 -9.14 -1.71
CA ALA A 81 -1.65 -7.79 -2.20
C ALA A 81 -1.15 -6.86 -1.08
N ALA A 82 -1.77 -6.90 0.10
CA ALA A 82 -1.35 -6.10 1.25
C ALA A 82 0.06 -6.47 1.73
N SER A 83 0.38 -7.76 1.84
CA SER A 83 1.73 -8.21 2.21
C SER A 83 2.77 -7.94 1.12
N SER A 84 2.41 -7.99 -0.17
CA SER A 84 3.32 -7.66 -1.27
C SER A 84 3.71 -6.18 -1.27
N VAL A 85 2.75 -5.28 -1.05
CA VAL A 85 3.01 -3.84 -0.87
C VAL A 85 3.87 -3.59 0.37
N TRP A 86 3.56 -4.25 1.48
CA TRP A 86 4.30 -4.06 2.72
C TRP A 86 5.76 -4.55 2.61
N LEU A 87 5.97 -5.72 2.00
CA LEU A 87 7.29 -6.27 1.72
C LEU A 87 8.06 -5.39 0.73
N ALA A 88 7.47 -5.04 -0.42
CA ALA A 88 8.10 -4.16 -1.41
C ALA A 88 8.47 -2.79 -0.83
N SER A 89 7.66 -2.23 0.07
CA SER A 89 8.00 -0.97 0.76
C SER A 89 9.30 -1.07 1.57
N LYS A 90 9.68 -2.27 2.05
CA LYS A 90 10.94 -2.51 2.76
C LYS A 90 12.11 -2.81 1.82
N LEU A 91 11.84 -3.43 0.66
CA LEU A 91 12.88 -3.75 -0.34
C LEU A 91 13.37 -2.50 -1.11
N GLU A 92 12.48 -1.54 -1.36
CA GLU A 92 12.79 -0.26 -2.02
C GLU A 92 13.11 0.88 -1.02
N GLU A 93 13.61 0.54 0.18
CA GLU A 93 14.00 1.49 1.25
C GLU A 93 12.96 2.58 1.60
N SER A 94 11.68 2.28 1.38
CA SER A 94 10.54 3.19 1.55
C SER A 94 9.54 2.72 2.62
N PRO A 95 9.97 2.18 3.78
CA PRO A 95 9.16 1.30 4.61
C PRO A 95 7.91 1.97 5.18
N ARG A 96 6.78 1.25 5.13
CA ARG A 96 5.53 1.64 5.79
C ARG A 96 5.25 0.80 7.03
N LYS A 97 4.67 1.42 8.06
CA LYS A 97 4.23 0.71 9.26
C LYS A 97 3.03 -0.16 8.91
N ALA A 98 2.97 -1.40 9.39
CA ALA A 98 1.85 -2.32 9.15
C ALA A 98 0.47 -1.69 9.40
N ARG A 99 0.34 -0.84 10.44
CA ARG A 99 -0.85 -0.02 10.71
C ARG A 99 -1.34 0.77 9.49
N GLN A 100 -0.43 1.44 8.79
CA GLN A 100 -0.77 2.31 7.65
C GLN A 100 -1.28 1.47 6.47
N VAL A 101 -0.62 0.34 6.18
CA VAL A 101 -1.05 -0.59 5.13
C VAL A 101 -2.44 -1.14 5.44
N LEU A 102 -2.67 -1.63 6.66
CA LEU A 102 -3.97 -2.17 7.07
C LEU A 102 -5.11 -1.15 7.03
N ILE A 103 -4.88 0.10 7.46
CA ILE A 103 -5.89 1.17 7.37
C ILE A 103 -6.22 1.52 5.90
N VAL A 104 -5.21 1.55 5.03
CA VAL A 104 -5.43 1.81 3.60
C VAL A 104 -6.21 0.67 2.94
N PHE A 105 -5.83 -0.59 3.16
CA PHE A 105 -6.56 -1.74 2.62
C PHE A 105 -7.98 -1.86 3.21
N HIS A 106 -8.20 -1.52 4.49
CA HIS A 106 -9.53 -1.40 5.09
C HIS A 106 -10.41 -0.40 4.35
N ARG A 107 -9.94 0.84 4.20
CA ARG A 107 -10.67 1.90 3.49
C ARG A 107 -10.93 1.55 2.03
N MET A 108 -9.98 0.89 1.35
CA MET A 108 -10.14 0.45 -0.03
C MET A 108 -11.18 -0.65 -0.19
N GLU A 109 -11.26 -1.61 0.74
CA GLU A 109 -12.30 -2.63 0.70
C GLU A 109 -13.68 -2.02 0.94
N CYS A 110 -13.88 -1.22 1.99
CA CYS A 110 -15.17 -0.58 2.24
C CYS A 110 -15.63 0.26 1.03
N ARG A 111 -14.71 0.99 0.38
CA ARG A 111 -14.96 1.75 -0.85
C ARG A 111 -15.32 0.88 -2.05
N ARG A 112 -14.78 -0.34 -2.16
CA ARG A 112 -15.04 -1.28 -3.28
C ARG A 112 -16.28 -2.15 -3.04
N GLU A 113 -16.68 -2.34 -1.79
CA GLU A 113 -17.86 -3.14 -1.39
C GLU A 113 -19.08 -2.26 -1.03
N ASN A 114 -19.01 -0.94 -1.28
CA ASN A 114 -20.03 0.07 -0.96
C ASN A 114 -20.47 0.09 0.52
N LEU A 115 -19.54 -0.24 1.42
CA LEU A 115 -19.74 -0.22 2.86
C LEU A 115 -19.40 1.17 3.45
N PRO A 116 -19.94 1.52 4.63
CA PRO A 116 -19.51 2.69 5.38
C PRO A 116 -17.99 2.74 5.55
N ILE A 117 -17.38 3.90 5.28
CA ILE A 117 -15.93 4.10 5.45
C ILE A 117 -15.65 4.44 6.92
N GLU A 118 -15.78 3.41 7.76
CA GLU A 118 -15.41 3.46 9.17
C GLU A 118 -13.89 3.51 9.37
N HIS A 119 -13.47 3.78 10.61
CA HIS A 119 -12.07 3.73 10.99
C HIS A 119 -11.76 2.37 11.63
N LEU A 120 -10.76 1.66 11.10
CA LEU A 120 -10.25 0.43 11.70
C LEU A 120 -9.66 0.71 13.10
N ASP A 121 -10.42 0.37 14.13
CA ASP A 121 -9.96 0.46 15.51
C ASP A 121 -8.72 -0.42 15.76
N LEU A 122 -7.76 0.17 16.47
CA LEU A 122 -6.45 -0.40 16.79
C LEU A 122 -6.46 -1.23 18.08
N GLY A 123 -7.47 -1.05 18.94
CA GLY A 123 -7.70 -1.92 20.10
C GLY A 123 -8.36 -3.25 19.71
N SER A 124 -9.09 -3.26 18.59
CA SER A 124 -9.90 -4.41 18.15
C SER A 124 -9.08 -5.69 17.95
N LYS A 125 -9.68 -6.81 18.39
CA LYS A 125 -9.22 -8.18 18.09
C LYS A 125 -8.96 -8.36 16.59
N LYS A 126 -9.84 -7.79 15.77
CA LYS A 126 -9.75 -7.75 14.31
C LYS A 126 -8.43 -7.13 13.81
N TYR A 127 -8.04 -5.95 14.29
CA TYR A 127 -6.76 -5.34 13.90
C TYR A 127 -5.55 -6.17 14.34
N ALA A 128 -5.61 -6.81 15.52
CA ALA A 128 -4.56 -7.71 15.97
C ALA A 128 -4.42 -8.94 15.05
N GLU A 129 -5.53 -9.57 14.67
CA GLU A 129 -5.59 -10.70 13.73
C GLU A 129 -5.08 -10.32 12.34
N LEU A 130 -5.56 -9.21 11.78
CA LEU A 130 -5.11 -8.66 10.49
C LEU A 130 -3.60 -8.39 10.47
N LYS A 131 -3.02 -7.91 11.58
CA LYS A 131 -1.57 -7.67 11.74
C LYS A 131 -0.77 -8.98 11.82
N ILE A 132 -1.31 -10.02 12.46
CA ILE A 132 -0.71 -11.36 12.47
C ILE A 132 -0.75 -11.95 11.05
N GLU A 133 -1.89 -11.88 10.37
CA GLU A 133 -2.08 -12.40 9.01
C GLU A 133 -1.21 -11.69 7.96
N LEU A 134 -1.05 -10.37 8.04
CA LEU A 134 -0.12 -9.61 7.19
C LEU A 134 1.33 -10.12 7.37
N SER A 135 1.73 -10.37 8.61
CA SER A 135 3.07 -10.85 8.97
C SER A 135 3.29 -12.32 8.60
N ARG A 136 2.24 -13.13 8.71
CA ARG A 136 2.22 -14.54 8.28
C ARG A 136 2.32 -14.64 6.77
N THR A 137 1.54 -13.84 6.04
CA THR A 137 1.47 -13.87 4.58
C THR A 137 2.76 -13.36 3.95
N GLU A 138 3.39 -12.31 4.51
CA GLU A 138 4.75 -11.89 4.12
C GLU A 138 5.76 -13.04 4.24
N ARG A 139 5.74 -13.78 5.36
CA ARG A 139 6.64 -14.94 5.56
C ARG A 139 6.41 -16.04 4.52
N HIS A 140 5.19 -16.21 4.03
CA HIS A 140 4.92 -17.13 2.92
C HIS A 140 5.50 -16.60 1.60
N ILE A 141 5.32 -15.32 1.27
CA ILE A 141 5.94 -14.72 0.07
C ILE A 141 7.46 -14.92 0.09
N LEU A 142 8.13 -14.55 1.20
CA LEU A 142 9.58 -14.73 1.37
C LEU A 142 10.03 -16.19 1.20
N LYS A 143 9.27 -17.15 1.77
CA LYS A 143 9.56 -18.59 1.67
C LYS A 143 9.43 -19.10 0.23
N GLU A 144 8.36 -18.75 -0.47
CA GLU A 144 8.12 -19.18 -1.86
C GLU A 144 9.10 -18.53 -2.85
N MET A 145 9.58 -17.33 -2.54
CA MET A 145 10.66 -16.65 -3.28
C MET A 145 12.06 -17.20 -2.93
N GLY A 146 12.20 -18.06 -1.92
CA GLY A 146 13.51 -18.52 -1.44
C GLY A 146 14.41 -17.37 -0.96
N PHE A 147 13.80 -16.28 -0.46
CA PHE A 147 14.42 -14.98 -0.18
C PHE A 147 15.05 -14.25 -1.38
N ILE A 148 14.99 -14.79 -2.60
CA ILE A 148 15.41 -14.11 -3.84
C ILE A 148 14.33 -13.09 -4.22
N CYS A 149 14.38 -11.91 -3.58
CA CYS A 149 13.37 -10.85 -3.71
C CYS A 149 13.84 -9.66 -4.58
N HIS A 150 15.00 -9.78 -5.23
CA HIS A 150 15.44 -8.79 -6.21
C HIS A 150 14.52 -8.84 -7.44
N VAL A 151 14.15 -7.66 -7.94
CA VAL A 151 13.34 -7.49 -9.15
C VAL A 151 13.99 -6.41 -10.01
N GLU A 152 14.10 -6.68 -11.30
CA GLU A 152 14.52 -5.72 -12.30
C GLU A 152 13.32 -5.32 -13.17
N HIS A 153 13.09 -4.02 -13.34
CA HIS A 153 11.88 -3.48 -13.99
C HIS A 153 12.15 -2.98 -15.41
N PRO A 154 11.21 -3.13 -16.37
CA PRO A 154 11.39 -2.65 -17.74
C PRO A 154 11.67 -1.15 -17.80
N HIS A 155 11.11 -0.38 -16.86
CA HIS A 155 11.33 1.07 -16.67
C HIS A 155 12.80 1.49 -16.64
N LYS A 156 13.71 0.63 -16.17
CA LYS A 156 15.15 0.87 -16.13
C LYS A 156 15.75 1.07 -17.53
N PHE A 157 15.22 0.36 -18.53
CA PHE A 157 15.79 0.29 -19.88
C PHE A 157 15.17 1.32 -20.84
N ILE A 158 13.89 1.65 -20.68
CA ILE A 158 13.10 2.51 -21.58
C ILE A 158 13.83 3.81 -21.95
N SER A 159 14.34 4.56 -20.97
CA SER A 159 15.02 5.83 -21.21
C SER A 159 16.31 5.68 -22.03
N ASN A 160 17.02 4.56 -21.89
CA ASN A 160 18.23 4.28 -22.67
C ASN A 160 17.86 3.89 -24.10
N TYR A 161 16.95 2.92 -24.27
CA TYR A 161 16.53 2.44 -25.59
C TYR A 161 15.96 3.57 -26.45
N LEU A 162 15.09 4.41 -25.90
CA LEU A 162 14.50 5.55 -26.62
C LEU A 162 15.55 6.59 -27.05
N ALA A 163 16.61 6.78 -26.26
CA ALA A 163 17.71 7.67 -26.59
C ALA A 163 18.62 7.08 -27.69
N THR A 164 18.98 5.79 -27.58
CA THR A 164 19.72 5.07 -28.63
C THR A 164 18.98 5.03 -29.96
N LEU A 165 17.64 4.96 -29.94
CA LEU A 165 16.78 4.96 -31.12
C LEU A 165 16.50 6.38 -31.69
N GLY A 166 16.99 7.45 -31.04
CA GLY A 166 16.76 8.83 -31.49
C GLY A 166 15.29 9.28 -31.48
N THR A 167 14.45 8.66 -30.64
CA THR A 167 12.99 8.82 -30.68
C THR A 167 12.47 10.13 -30.03
N PRO A 168 11.27 10.61 -30.41
CA PRO A 168 10.66 11.80 -29.81
C PRO A 168 10.46 11.68 -28.28
N PRO A 169 10.59 12.78 -27.52
CA PRO A 169 10.51 12.74 -26.06
C PRO A 169 9.12 12.29 -25.56
N ASP A 170 8.05 12.62 -26.28
CA ASP A 170 6.67 12.27 -25.94
C ASP A 170 6.46 10.75 -25.86
N LEU A 171 7.21 9.99 -26.67
CA LEU A 171 7.20 8.54 -26.71
C LEU A 171 7.62 7.91 -25.38
N ARG A 172 8.43 8.63 -24.58
CA ARG A 172 8.90 8.18 -23.27
C ARG A 172 7.77 8.04 -22.27
N GLN A 173 6.83 8.98 -22.24
CA GLN A 173 5.70 8.89 -21.31
C GLN A 173 4.78 7.73 -21.69
N GLU A 174 4.54 7.51 -22.99
CA GLU A 174 3.70 6.42 -23.45
C GLU A 174 4.32 5.04 -23.20
N ALA A 175 5.62 4.86 -23.52
CA ALA A 175 6.34 3.63 -23.19
C ALA A 175 6.34 3.36 -21.67
N TRP A 176 6.46 4.41 -20.84
CA TRP A 176 6.37 4.30 -19.38
C TRP A 176 4.97 3.92 -18.87
N ASN A 177 3.92 4.44 -19.51
CA ASN A 177 2.53 4.06 -19.23
C ASN A 177 2.30 2.58 -19.56
N LEU A 178 2.68 2.14 -20.77
CA LEU A 178 2.61 0.75 -21.22
C LEU A 178 3.43 -0.20 -20.34
N ALA A 179 4.55 0.26 -19.76
CA ALA A 179 5.34 -0.49 -18.79
C ALA A 179 4.66 -0.63 -17.42
N ASN A 180 3.83 0.33 -17.00
CA ASN A 180 2.99 0.18 -15.80
C ASN A 180 1.84 -0.81 -16.06
N ASP A 181 1.22 -0.77 -17.24
CA ASP A 181 0.17 -1.72 -17.62
C ASP A 181 0.70 -3.15 -17.80
N SER A 182 1.92 -3.33 -18.31
CA SER A 182 2.51 -4.67 -18.49
C SER A 182 2.66 -5.44 -17.16
N LEU A 183 2.86 -4.73 -16.04
CA LEU A 183 2.94 -5.28 -14.69
C LEU A 183 1.60 -5.78 -14.12
N ARG A 184 0.48 -5.49 -14.79
CA ARG A 184 -0.85 -6.06 -14.49
C ARG A 184 -1.03 -7.44 -15.13
N THR A 185 -0.01 -7.95 -15.81
CA THR A 185 -0.03 -9.19 -16.61
C THR A 185 1.13 -10.13 -16.27
N ALA A 186 1.07 -11.38 -16.74
CA ALA A 186 2.13 -12.36 -16.53
C ALA A 186 3.44 -12.10 -17.31
N LEU A 187 3.59 -10.98 -18.03
CA LEU A 187 4.82 -10.68 -18.79
C LEU A 187 6.07 -10.65 -17.90
N CYS A 188 5.97 -10.12 -16.67
CA CYS A 188 7.05 -10.07 -15.68
C CYS A 188 7.50 -11.43 -15.10
N VAL A 189 6.87 -12.53 -15.52
CA VAL A 189 7.27 -13.93 -15.22
C VAL A 189 7.43 -14.79 -16.48
N ARG A 190 7.34 -14.19 -17.68
CA ARG A 190 7.55 -14.87 -18.98
C ARG A 190 8.80 -14.35 -19.68
N PHE A 191 8.99 -13.04 -19.67
CA PHE A 191 10.04 -12.33 -20.39
C PHE A 191 10.90 -11.52 -19.43
N LYS A 192 12.20 -11.42 -19.73
CA LYS A 192 13.08 -10.49 -19.03
C LYS A 192 12.67 -9.04 -19.29
N SER A 193 13.07 -8.14 -18.40
CA SER A 193 12.67 -6.73 -18.44
C SER A 193 13.22 -5.95 -19.64
N GLU A 194 14.32 -6.40 -20.26
CA GLU A 194 14.85 -5.93 -21.54
C GLU A 194 13.85 -6.17 -22.68
N VAL A 195 13.31 -7.39 -22.78
CA VAL A 195 12.36 -7.80 -23.82
C VAL A 195 11.01 -7.10 -23.61
N VAL A 196 10.54 -7.00 -22.35
CA VAL A 196 9.33 -6.23 -22.02
C VAL A 196 9.51 -4.75 -22.35
N ALA A 197 10.68 -4.17 -22.07
CA ALA A 197 11.01 -2.78 -22.42
C ALA A 197 11.03 -2.57 -23.95
N CYS A 198 11.59 -3.50 -24.73
CA CYS A 198 11.51 -3.46 -26.19
C CYS A 198 10.04 -3.55 -26.69
N GLY A 199 9.23 -4.44 -26.10
CA GLY A 199 7.82 -4.59 -26.45
C GLY A 199 6.98 -3.33 -26.20
N VAL A 200 7.16 -2.65 -25.06
CA VAL A 200 6.44 -1.40 -24.77
C VAL A 200 6.93 -0.22 -25.62
N VAL A 201 8.23 -0.16 -25.96
CA VAL A 201 8.78 0.83 -26.89
C VAL A 201 8.22 0.61 -28.31
N TYR A 202 8.12 -0.65 -28.77
CA TYR A 202 7.50 -0.99 -30.07
C TYR A 202 6.01 -0.63 -30.10
N ALA A 203 5.26 -0.98 -29.05
CA ALA A 203 3.85 -0.63 -28.92
C ALA A 203 3.63 0.90 -28.92
N ALA A 204 4.45 1.65 -28.18
CA ALA A 204 4.42 3.11 -28.17
C ALA A 204 4.73 3.69 -29.56
N ALA A 205 5.81 3.24 -30.21
CA ALA A 205 6.20 3.70 -31.55
C ALA A 205 5.10 3.48 -32.58
N ARG A 206 4.42 2.33 -32.54
CA ARG A 206 3.25 2.05 -33.39
C ARG A 206 2.05 2.96 -33.09
N ARG A 207 1.79 3.33 -31.83
CA ARG A 207 0.73 4.31 -31.48
C ARG A 207 1.04 5.70 -32.04
N PHE A 208 2.29 6.15 -31.94
CA PHE A 208 2.76 7.45 -32.44
C PHE A 208 3.14 7.44 -33.94
N LYS A 209 3.04 6.31 -34.63
CA LYS A 209 3.46 6.10 -36.04
C LYS A 209 4.92 6.46 -36.30
N VAL A 210 5.80 6.31 -35.30
CA VAL A 210 7.25 6.54 -35.42
C VAL A 210 7.88 5.31 -36.10
N PRO A 211 8.56 5.47 -37.26
CA PRO A 211 9.31 4.37 -37.85
C PRO A 211 10.55 4.06 -36.99
N LEU A 212 10.82 2.77 -36.76
CA LEU A 212 12.01 2.30 -36.06
C LEU A 212 12.94 1.53 -37.03
N PRO A 213 14.26 1.44 -36.77
CA PRO A 213 15.19 0.82 -37.71
C PRO A 213 14.96 -0.69 -37.88
N GLU A 214 14.61 -1.14 -39.08
CA GLU A 214 14.42 -2.57 -39.39
C GLU A 214 15.66 -3.25 -40.01
N ASN A 215 16.64 -2.48 -40.49
CA ASN A 215 17.85 -3.00 -41.13
C ASN A 215 19.13 -2.31 -40.58
N PRO A 216 19.90 -2.96 -39.69
CA PRO A 216 19.57 -4.19 -38.97
C PRO A 216 18.37 -3.98 -38.01
N PRO A 217 17.64 -5.04 -37.62
CA PRO A 217 16.47 -4.89 -36.75
C PRO A 217 16.87 -4.38 -35.36
N TRP A 218 16.33 -3.23 -34.96
CA TRP A 218 16.79 -2.48 -33.79
C TRP A 218 16.77 -3.26 -32.48
N TRP A 219 15.80 -4.17 -32.30
CA TRP A 219 15.66 -4.99 -31.09
C TRP A 219 16.85 -5.92 -30.83
N LYS A 220 17.61 -6.29 -31.88
CA LYS A 220 18.84 -7.09 -31.75
C LYS A 220 19.97 -6.35 -31.04
N ALA A 221 19.92 -5.02 -30.95
CA ALA A 221 20.88 -4.23 -30.16
C ALA A 221 20.59 -4.25 -28.65
N PHE A 222 19.47 -4.87 -28.23
CA PHE A 222 18.98 -4.91 -26.85
C PHE A 222 18.67 -6.34 -26.37
N ASP A 223 19.28 -7.35 -26.99
CA ASP A 223 19.13 -8.78 -26.67
C ASP A 223 17.66 -9.27 -26.61
N ALA A 224 16.80 -8.71 -27.47
CA ALA A 224 15.38 -9.06 -27.56
C ALA A 224 15.03 -9.70 -28.91
N ASP A 225 14.09 -10.65 -28.89
CA ASP A 225 13.55 -11.31 -30.09
C ASP A 225 12.24 -10.68 -30.56
N LYS A 226 11.99 -10.74 -31.87
CA LYS A 226 10.76 -10.22 -32.48
C LYS A 226 9.52 -10.90 -31.91
N ASP A 227 9.53 -12.22 -31.77
CA ASP A 227 8.38 -12.99 -31.30
C ASP A 227 7.99 -12.61 -29.86
N GLY A 228 8.99 -12.28 -29.01
CA GLY A 228 8.76 -11.75 -27.67
C GLY A 228 8.16 -10.33 -27.67
N ILE A 229 8.59 -9.48 -28.61
CA ILE A 229 8.05 -8.12 -28.79
C ILE A 229 6.59 -8.16 -29.28
N ASP A 230 6.30 -9.00 -30.28
CA ASP A 230 4.94 -9.18 -30.80
C ASP A 230 4.02 -9.83 -29.75
N GLU A 231 4.53 -10.76 -28.93
CA GLU A 231 3.79 -11.35 -27.81
C GLU A 231 3.51 -10.36 -26.67
N VAL A 232 4.48 -9.51 -26.29
CA VAL A 232 4.25 -8.39 -25.35
C VAL A 232 3.15 -7.47 -25.89
N CYS A 233 3.19 -7.13 -27.17
CA CYS A 233 2.17 -6.31 -27.82
C CYS A 233 0.79 -6.98 -27.82
N ARG A 234 0.73 -8.29 -28.09
CA ARG A 234 -0.51 -9.08 -28.08
C ARG A 234 -1.13 -9.15 -26.68
N VAL A 235 -0.31 -9.36 -25.65
CA VAL A 235 -0.78 -9.41 -24.25
C VAL A 235 -1.27 -8.04 -23.78
N LEU A 236 -0.60 -6.94 -24.14
CA LEU A 236 -1.06 -5.58 -23.84
C LEU A 236 -2.36 -5.25 -24.59
N ALA A 237 -2.47 -5.58 -25.88
CA ALA A 237 -3.70 -5.41 -26.65
C ALA A 237 -4.87 -6.21 -26.02
N HIS A 238 -4.60 -7.43 -25.54
CA HIS A 238 -5.61 -8.22 -24.83
C HIS A 238 -5.99 -7.59 -23.48
N LEU A 239 -5.04 -7.08 -22.68
CA LEU A 239 -5.32 -6.37 -21.43
C LEU A 239 -6.30 -5.20 -21.64
N TYR A 240 -6.12 -4.42 -22.71
CA TYR A 240 -7.02 -3.31 -23.05
C TYR A 240 -8.38 -3.74 -23.63
N SER A 241 -8.55 -5.02 -23.99
CA SER A 241 -9.84 -5.60 -24.42
C SER A 241 -10.67 -6.19 -23.27
N LEU A 242 -10.07 -6.37 -22.09
CA LEU A 242 -10.75 -6.98 -20.93
C LEU A 242 -11.65 -5.97 -20.20
N PRO A 243 -12.75 -6.43 -19.59
CA PRO A 243 -13.53 -5.61 -18.67
C PRO A 243 -12.71 -5.26 -17.42
N LYS A 244 -13.17 -4.25 -16.68
CA LYS A 244 -12.61 -3.87 -15.38
C LYS A 244 -12.63 -5.08 -14.43
N ALA A 245 -11.48 -5.39 -13.82
CA ALA A 245 -11.36 -6.56 -12.96
C ALA A 245 -12.08 -6.39 -11.61
N GLU A 246 -12.86 -7.41 -11.23
CA GLU A 246 -13.63 -7.46 -9.99
C GLU A 246 -13.18 -8.64 -9.09
N TYR A 247 -13.64 -8.65 -7.84
CA TYR A 247 -13.25 -9.70 -6.89
C TYR A 247 -14.14 -10.95 -7.00
N ILE A 248 -13.55 -12.05 -7.47
CA ILE A 248 -14.22 -13.36 -7.54
C ILE A 248 -13.85 -14.19 -6.29
N PRO A 249 -14.82 -14.60 -5.45
CA PRO A 249 -14.54 -15.35 -4.22
C PRO A 249 -14.19 -16.82 -4.52
N VAL A 250 -12.88 -17.13 -4.57
CA VAL A 250 -12.35 -18.49 -4.84
C VAL A 250 -11.61 -19.15 -3.68
N CYS A 251 -11.35 -18.41 -2.60
CA CYS A 251 -10.57 -18.87 -1.45
C CYS A 251 -11.40 -19.85 -0.60
N LYS A 252 -10.90 -21.07 -0.36
CA LYS A 252 -11.60 -22.14 0.38
C LYS A 252 -11.64 -21.90 1.89
N ASP A 253 -10.66 -21.19 2.43
CA ASP A 253 -10.68 -20.75 3.83
C ASP A 253 -11.79 -19.69 4.01
N GLY A 254 -12.85 -20.07 4.73
CA GLY A 254 -14.00 -19.22 5.06
C GLY A 254 -13.68 -18.01 5.95
N ASP A 255 -12.41 -17.84 6.35
CA ASP A 255 -11.84 -16.62 6.92
C ASP A 255 -11.91 -15.48 5.90
N SER A 256 -13.10 -14.90 5.73
CA SER A 256 -13.26 -13.70 4.96
C SER A 256 -12.37 -12.61 5.57
N PHE A 257 -11.41 -12.12 4.78
CA PHE A 257 -10.56 -10.96 5.13
C PHE A 257 -11.37 -9.64 5.09
N THR A 258 -12.66 -9.73 5.43
CA THR A 258 -13.63 -8.67 5.48
C THR A 258 -13.26 -7.69 6.57
N PHE A 259 -12.70 -6.57 6.14
CA PHE A 259 -12.69 -5.32 6.86
C PHE A 259 -14.11 -4.85 7.20
N SER A 260 -15.14 -5.28 6.44
CA SER A 260 -16.57 -5.22 6.80
C SER A 260 -16.90 -5.72 8.22
N MET A 261 -17.78 -5.03 8.94
CA MET A 261 -18.39 -5.55 10.17
C MET A 261 -19.49 -6.56 9.83
N LYS A 262 -19.38 -7.78 10.38
CA LYS A 262 -20.55 -8.61 10.73
C LYS A 262 -20.48 -8.96 12.21
N SER A 263 -21.06 -8.09 13.03
CA SER A 263 -21.26 -8.28 14.46
C SER A 263 -22.76 -8.23 14.76
N SER A 264 -23.40 -9.39 14.60
CA SER A 264 -24.76 -9.74 15.05
C SER A 264 -24.79 -11.26 14.96
N ASP A 265 -24.92 -12.04 16.03
CA ASP A 265 -25.54 -11.80 17.34
C ASP A 265 -27.03 -11.46 17.21
N LEU A 266 -27.77 -12.44 16.70
CA LEU A 266 -29.21 -12.59 16.89
C LEU A 266 -29.43 -13.93 17.60
N GLN A 267 -29.66 -13.86 18.91
CA GLN A 267 -29.98 -15.04 19.71
C GLN A 267 -31.42 -15.51 19.43
N SER A 268 -31.59 -16.83 19.43
CA SER A 268 -32.83 -17.63 19.58
C SER A 268 -34.10 -16.88 20.03
N LYS A 269 -35.30 -17.14 19.48
CA LYS A 269 -36.11 -18.38 19.60
C LYS A 269 -37.39 -18.25 18.72
N PRO A 270 -38.26 -19.28 18.61
CA PRO A 270 -38.03 -20.70 18.33
C PRO A 270 -38.87 -21.16 17.11
N ALA A 271 -38.78 -22.43 16.73
CA ALA A 271 -39.65 -23.00 15.69
C ALA A 271 -41.07 -23.34 16.21
N SER A 272 -42.08 -23.12 15.37
CA SER A 272 -43.43 -23.70 15.49
C SER A 272 -43.68 -24.71 14.35
N LYS A 273 -44.54 -25.70 14.58
CA LYS A 273 -44.84 -26.79 13.63
C LYS A 273 -46.11 -26.51 12.83
N GLU A 274 -46.20 -27.11 11.64
CA GLU A 274 -47.45 -27.22 10.87
C GLU A 274 -48.45 -28.16 11.55
N VAL A 275 -49.75 -27.94 11.30
CA VAL A 275 -50.71 -28.92 10.72
C VAL A 275 -52.09 -28.23 10.47
N PRO A 276 -52.77 -28.45 9.32
CA PRO A 276 -54.11 -27.93 8.96
C PRO A 276 -55.25 -28.83 9.53
N PRO A 277 -56.58 -28.65 9.25
CA PRO A 277 -57.32 -27.80 8.27
C PRO A 277 -58.38 -26.88 8.96
N SER A 278 -59.44 -26.29 8.35
CA SER A 278 -60.16 -26.46 7.07
C SER A 278 -60.95 -25.20 6.62
N SER A 279 -61.32 -25.15 5.33
CA SER A 279 -62.25 -24.18 4.68
C SER A 279 -63.65 -24.83 4.42
N PRO A 280 -64.69 -24.16 3.85
CA PRO A 280 -64.79 -22.80 3.26
C PRO A 280 -66.06 -22.03 3.73
N LEU A 281 -66.68 -21.22 2.83
CA LEU A 281 -67.96 -20.44 2.93
C LEU A 281 -67.81 -19.00 3.48
N VAL A 282 -68.31 -17.91 2.87
CA VAL A 282 -68.96 -17.66 1.55
C VAL A 282 -68.52 -16.27 1.01
N ASN A 283 -68.44 -16.08 -0.32
CA ASN A 283 -68.39 -14.76 -0.97
C ASN A 283 -69.72 -14.43 -1.66
N SER A 284 -70.25 -13.21 -1.49
CA SER A 284 -71.05 -12.49 -2.52
C SER A 284 -71.44 -11.07 -2.10
N ASP A 285 -71.19 -10.08 -2.96
CA ASP A 285 -71.52 -8.65 -2.76
C ASP A 285 -73.00 -8.29 -2.92
N SER A 286 -73.41 -7.09 -2.47
CA SER A 286 -74.69 -6.46 -2.85
C SER A 286 -74.70 -4.91 -2.72
N ASN A 287 -74.23 -4.25 -3.78
CA ASN A 287 -74.77 -3.03 -4.42
C ASN A 287 -75.42 -1.86 -3.63
N ALA A 288 -74.84 -0.67 -3.86
CA ALA A 288 -75.49 0.53 -4.46
C ALA A 288 -76.14 1.67 -3.61
N ALA A 289 -75.47 2.82 -3.66
CA ALA A 289 -75.94 4.10 -4.25
C ALA A 289 -76.77 5.18 -3.46
N LYS A 290 -76.15 6.38 -3.40
CA LYS A 290 -76.68 7.74 -3.72
C LYS A 290 -77.47 8.62 -2.70
N THR A 291 -76.76 9.69 -2.27
CA THR A 291 -77.10 11.15 -2.31
C THR A 291 -78.03 11.87 -1.30
N ALA A 292 -77.45 12.93 -0.69
CA ALA A 292 -78.02 14.29 -0.42
C ALA A 292 -78.91 14.52 0.85
N PRO A 293 -79.12 15.78 1.31
CA PRO A 293 -78.13 16.87 1.54
C PRO A 293 -78.39 17.78 2.80
N SER A 294 -77.48 18.75 3.07
CA SER A 294 -77.70 20.03 3.81
C SER A 294 -77.91 19.98 5.37
N SER A 295 -77.68 21.01 6.20
CA SER A 295 -77.12 22.38 6.05
C SER A 295 -76.70 23.02 7.41
N GLY A 296 -75.89 24.09 7.42
CA GLY A 296 -75.46 24.89 8.61
C GLY A 296 -73.94 24.83 8.86
N ASN A 297 -73.07 25.85 8.68
CA ASN A 297 -73.16 27.33 8.73
C ASN A 297 -73.38 27.90 10.15
N LEU A 298 -72.65 28.89 10.67
CA LEU A 298 -71.55 29.79 10.18
C LEU A 298 -70.45 29.87 11.30
N GLU A 299 -69.33 30.62 11.33
CA GLU A 299 -68.49 31.52 10.48
C GLU A 299 -67.12 31.68 11.24
N SER A 300 -66.06 32.48 10.98
CA SER A 300 -65.48 33.40 9.95
C SER A 300 -63.95 33.49 10.27
N GLY A 301 -63.01 34.20 9.62
CA GLY A 301 -62.99 35.08 8.43
C GLY A 301 -61.96 36.23 8.57
N GLY A 302 -60.75 36.15 7.98
CA GLY A 302 -59.72 37.23 8.05
C GLY A 302 -58.40 36.93 7.31
N SER A 303 -57.71 37.98 6.81
CA SER A 303 -56.64 37.86 5.78
C SER A 303 -55.21 38.24 6.24
N LYS A 304 -54.22 37.64 5.55
CA LYS A 304 -52.90 38.18 5.12
C LYS A 304 -51.83 38.72 6.11
N ASP A 305 -50.61 38.21 5.85
CA ASP A 305 -49.28 38.87 5.79
C ASP A 305 -48.58 39.51 7.02
N GLU A 306 -47.41 38.91 7.35
CA GLU A 306 -46.12 39.48 7.80
C GLU A 306 -45.84 40.17 9.17
N LEU A 307 -44.75 39.67 9.80
CA LEU A 307 -43.64 40.34 10.53
C LEU A 307 -43.82 41.01 11.93
N VAL A 308 -43.07 40.44 12.90
CA VAL A 308 -42.17 41.10 13.92
C VAL A 308 -42.77 41.98 15.04
N ASP A 309 -42.55 41.60 16.32
CA ASP A 309 -41.67 42.34 17.29
C ASP A 309 -41.38 41.52 18.60
N PRO A 310 -40.38 41.88 19.45
CA PRO A 310 -40.02 41.19 20.71
C PRO A 310 -40.22 42.05 21.99
N ASN A 311 -39.57 41.69 23.12
CA ASN A 311 -38.75 42.56 24.02
C ASN A 311 -38.86 42.26 25.55
N GLY A 312 -37.79 42.55 26.30
CA GLY A 312 -37.71 42.63 27.78
C GLY A 312 -36.54 41.84 28.41
N LYS A 313 -35.74 42.36 29.37
CA LYS A 313 -35.65 43.74 29.91
C LYS A 313 -34.26 44.00 30.59
N GLU A 314 -34.07 45.23 31.10
CA GLU A 314 -32.81 45.91 31.51
C GLU A 314 -32.28 45.50 32.93
N SER A 315 -31.23 46.06 33.58
CA SER A 315 -30.69 47.44 33.62
C SER A 315 -29.39 47.61 34.47
N ARG A 316 -28.61 48.69 34.23
CA ARG A 316 -28.27 49.81 35.18
C ARG A 316 -27.12 50.74 34.67
N ARG A 317 -26.95 51.92 35.29
CA ARG A 317 -26.08 53.06 34.86
C ARG A 317 -25.28 53.71 36.01
N SER A 318 -24.22 54.47 35.67
CA SER A 318 -23.84 55.80 36.22
C SER A 318 -22.64 56.36 35.40
N ASP A 319 -22.63 57.54 34.76
CA ASP A 319 -22.57 58.96 35.24
C ASP A 319 -21.12 59.35 35.70
N ASP A 320 -20.52 60.55 35.47
CA ASP A 320 -21.01 61.86 34.96
C ASP A 320 -19.89 62.81 34.37
N GLU A 321 -20.31 63.95 33.77
CA GLU A 321 -19.70 65.26 33.36
C GLU A 321 -18.16 65.54 33.20
N SER A 322 -17.69 66.47 32.33
CA SER A 322 -17.92 67.95 32.39
C SER A 322 -17.46 68.77 31.13
N ASN A 323 -17.74 70.10 31.13
CA ASN A 323 -17.87 71.01 29.96
C ASN A 323 -16.64 71.83 29.49
N ASN A 324 -16.64 72.29 28.20
CA ASN A 324 -16.63 73.75 27.83
C ASN A 324 -16.64 74.06 26.30
N VAL A 325 -17.17 75.25 25.94
CA VAL A 325 -17.52 75.84 24.60
C VAL A 325 -17.57 77.40 24.79
N PRO A 326 -17.46 78.39 23.82
CA PRO A 326 -17.52 78.46 22.34
C PRO A 326 -16.19 78.96 21.66
N THR A 327 -16.00 79.81 20.61
CA THR A 327 -16.83 80.80 19.83
C THR A 327 -16.24 81.21 18.44
N GLU A 328 -17.14 81.64 17.53
CA GLU A 328 -17.06 82.60 16.39
C GLU A 328 -15.93 82.67 15.32
N GLY A 329 -16.38 82.63 14.04
CA GLY A 329 -16.18 83.76 13.10
C GLY A 329 -15.47 83.50 11.75
N GLY A 330 -16.17 83.64 10.61
CA GLY A 330 -15.53 83.96 9.30
C GLY A 330 -15.87 83.15 8.03
N VAL A 331 -16.99 83.49 7.40
CA VAL A 331 -17.37 83.42 5.96
C VAL A 331 -16.31 82.98 4.88
N LYS A 332 -16.77 82.10 3.96
CA LYS A 332 -16.34 81.83 2.54
C LYS A 332 -15.17 80.88 2.17
N ASP A 333 -15.58 79.78 1.53
CA ASP A 333 -15.18 79.28 0.18
C ASP A 333 -13.83 78.56 -0.09
N ASP A 334 -13.81 77.87 -1.24
CA ASP A 334 -12.69 77.30 -2.03
C ASP A 334 -11.99 75.96 -1.63
N SER A 335 -12.49 74.87 -2.24
CA SER A 335 -11.82 73.78 -2.98
C SER A 335 -10.70 72.84 -2.43
N VAL A 336 -10.62 71.66 -3.09
CA VAL A 336 -9.60 70.58 -3.08
C VAL A 336 -9.61 69.55 -1.90
N PRO A 337 -9.77 68.23 -2.16
CA PRO A 337 -9.78 67.18 -1.13
C PRO A 337 -8.40 66.59 -0.78
N LYS A 338 -8.26 66.07 0.45
CA LYS A 338 -7.08 65.29 0.91
C LYS A 338 -7.29 63.78 0.76
N SER A 339 -6.51 63.11 -0.08
CA SER A 339 -6.50 61.65 -0.26
C SER A 339 -5.11 61.03 -0.05
N LYS A 340 -4.50 61.26 1.13
CA LYS A 340 -3.14 60.76 1.47
C LYS A 340 -2.96 60.17 2.89
N SER A 341 -4.01 60.09 3.70
CA SER A 341 -3.96 59.52 5.05
C SER A 341 -4.13 58.00 5.08
N GLU A 342 -5.02 57.45 4.25
CA GLU A 342 -5.52 56.08 4.40
C GLU A 342 -4.49 55.02 3.94
N HIS A 343 -3.97 55.13 2.71
CA HIS A 343 -2.91 54.24 2.19
C HIS A 343 -1.67 54.14 3.09
N ARG A 344 -1.37 55.16 3.92
CA ARG A 344 -0.25 55.09 4.87
C ARG A 344 -0.53 54.14 6.04
N ASN A 345 -1.78 54.02 6.47
CA ASN A 345 -2.19 53.10 7.53
C ASN A 345 -2.28 51.65 7.00
N GLU A 346 -2.78 51.47 5.78
CA GLU A 346 -2.81 50.15 5.12
C GLU A 346 -1.41 49.55 4.98
N ALA A 347 -0.45 50.30 4.44
CA ALA A 347 0.94 49.87 4.27
C ALA A 347 1.65 49.53 5.59
N ILE A 348 1.24 50.14 6.71
CA ILE A 348 1.74 49.79 8.05
C ILE A 348 1.07 48.50 8.56
N GLY A 349 -0.23 48.34 8.31
CA GLY A 349 -0.99 47.12 8.66
C GLY A 349 -0.48 45.87 7.94
N GLU A 350 -0.20 45.95 6.64
CA GLU A 350 0.37 44.84 5.88
C GLU A 350 1.76 44.46 6.37
N ARG A 351 2.65 45.44 6.58
CA ARG A 351 4.02 45.22 7.06
C ARG A 351 4.06 44.60 8.47
N ASN A 352 3.05 44.82 9.29
CA ASN A 352 2.88 44.13 10.57
C ASN A 352 2.37 42.69 10.39
N LYS A 353 1.38 42.45 9.50
CA LYS A 353 0.91 41.09 9.15
C LYS A 353 2.02 40.21 8.58
N GLU A 354 2.96 40.77 7.82
CA GLU A 354 4.15 40.02 7.35
C GLU A 354 5.08 39.63 8.50
N ARG A 355 5.39 40.57 9.40
CA ARG A 355 6.22 40.32 10.58
C ARG A 355 5.65 39.26 11.52
N GLU A 356 4.33 39.16 11.63
CA GLU A 356 3.68 38.09 12.40
C GLU A 356 3.77 36.73 11.68
N LYS A 357 3.53 36.69 10.36
CA LYS A 357 3.74 35.47 9.55
C LYS A 357 5.17 34.96 9.64
N ASP A 358 6.18 35.83 9.68
CA ASP A 358 7.58 35.42 9.85
C ASP A 358 7.90 34.89 11.25
N ARG A 359 7.36 35.50 12.31
CA ARG A 359 7.48 34.98 13.69
C ARG A 359 6.87 33.59 13.85
N ASP A 360 5.73 33.33 13.21
CA ASP A 360 5.12 31.99 13.26
C ASP A 360 5.87 30.97 12.39
N ARG A 361 6.44 31.38 11.25
CA ARG A 361 7.37 30.54 10.46
C ARG A 361 8.63 30.17 11.27
N GLU A 362 9.16 31.06 12.10
CA GLU A 362 10.28 30.74 13.00
C GLU A 362 9.87 29.78 14.11
N ARG A 363 8.72 30.01 14.77
CA ARG A 363 8.18 29.09 15.78
C ARG A 363 7.97 27.67 15.25
N ASP A 364 7.47 27.51 14.03
CA ASP A 364 7.30 26.18 13.43
C ASP A 364 8.62 25.52 13.03
N ARG A 365 9.63 26.29 12.58
CA ARG A 365 11.00 25.76 12.37
C ARG A 365 11.63 25.24 13.67
N ASP A 366 11.44 25.94 14.79
CA ASP A 366 11.96 25.49 16.08
C ASP A 366 11.20 24.28 16.65
N ARG A 367 9.87 24.22 16.47
CA ARG A 367 9.08 23.01 16.74
C ARG A 367 9.57 21.80 15.95
N ASP A 368 9.96 21.97 14.68
CA ASP A 368 10.53 20.88 13.89
C ASP A 368 11.95 20.48 14.30
N ARG A 369 12.82 21.45 14.68
CA ARG A 369 14.14 21.16 15.26
C ARG A 369 14.05 20.31 16.53
N ASP A 370 13.11 20.62 17.43
CA ASP A 370 12.93 19.81 18.64
C ASP A 370 12.31 18.44 18.35
N ARG A 371 11.39 18.32 17.38
CA ARG A 371 10.92 17.00 16.87
C ARG A 371 12.07 16.17 16.30
N GLU A 372 13.08 16.77 15.65
CA GLU A 372 14.28 16.04 15.19
C GLU A 372 15.21 15.64 16.34
N ARG A 373 15.37 16.50 17.36
CA ARG A 373 16.09 16.14 18.60
C ARG A 373 15.44 14.95 19.31
N GLU A 374 14.11 14.90 19.42
CA GLU A 374 13.40 13.75 19.98
C GLU A 374 13.58 12.48 19.14
N ARG A 375 13.41 12.56 17.81
CA ARG A 375 13.66 11.43 16.90
C ARG A 375 15.08 10.87 17.04
N THR A 376 16.07 11.74 17.25
CA THR A 376 17.47 11.36 17.46
C THR A 376 17.65 10.67 18.82
N LYS A 377 17.15 11.26 19.91
CA LYS A 377 17.16 10.65 21.26
C LYS A 377 16.47 9.28 21.31
N CYS A 378 15.42 9.06 20.53
CA CYS A 378 14.78 7.74 20.40
C CYS A 378 15.70 6.73 19.69
N ARG A 379 16.30 7.09 18.54
CA ARG A 379 17.22 6.22 17.79
C ARG A 379 18.41 5.75 18.64
N ASP A 380 18.96 6.62 19.48
CA ASP A 380 20.12 6.27 20.30
C ASP A 380 19.76 5.42 21.53
N ARG A 381 18.54 5.57 22.06
CA ARG A 381 17.98 4.64 23.06
C ARG A 381 17.73 3.25 22.50
N ASP A 382 17.18 3.15 21.28
CA ASP A 382 16.95 1.85 20.63
C ASP A 382 18.28 1.14 20.32
N ARG A 383 19.30 1.87 19.83
CA ARG A 383 20.67 1.35 19.62
C ARG A 383 21.31 0.80 20.90
N GLY A 384 21.21 1.53 22.01
CA GLY A 384 21.72 1.04 23.30
C GLY A 384 21.06 -0.27 23.71
N ARG A 385 19.73 -0.33 23.58
CA ARG A 385 18.94 -1.51 23.95
C ARG A 385 19.26 -2.77 23.14
N ASP A 386 19.61 -2.62 21.86
CA ASP A 386 20.05 -3.75 21.04
C ASP A 386 21.51 -4.15 21.32
N SER A 387 22.39 -3.20 21.66
CA SER A 387 23.76 -3.48 22.11
C SER A 387 23.79 -4.30 23.43
N ASP A 388 22.90 -3.98 24.38
CA ASP A 388 22.79 -4.74 25.62
C ASP A 388 22.21 -6.16 25.40
N ARG A 389 21.23 -6.30 24.49
CA ARG A 389 20.70 -7.62 24.06
C ARG A 389 21.74 -8.50 23.38
N GLU A 390 22.72 -7.93 22.70
CA GLU A 390 23.83 -8.69 22.10
C GLU A 390 24.80 -9.19 23.17
N ARG A 391 25.10 -8.39 24.20
CA ARG A 391 25.87 -8.82 25.37
C ARG A 391 25.19 -9.95 26.15
N GLU A 392 23.88 -9.84 26.42
CA GLU A 392 23.09 -10.89 27.07
C GLU A 392 23.16 -12.23 26.31
N ARG A 393 23.19 -12.19 24.97
CA ARG A 393 23.36 -13.39 24.14
C ARG A 393 24.78 -13.97 24.24
N GLU A 394 25.81 -13.12 24.13
CA GLU A 394 27.22 -13.57 24.23
C GLU A 394 27.50 -14.28 25.56
N ASP A 395 27.08 -13.71 26.69
CA ASP A 395 27.31 -14.33 27.99
C ASP A 395 26.45 -15.58 28.20
N SER A 396 25.20 -15.59 27.70
CA SER A 396 24.37 -16.81 27.71
C SER A 396 25.00 -17.96 26.90
N ASP A 397 25.67 -17.69 25.78
CA ASP A 397 26.34 -18.73 24.99
C ASP A 397 27.72 -19.12 25.56
N ARG A 398 28.42 -18.20 26.25
CA ARG A 398 29.62 -18.52 27.05
C ARG A 398 29.29 -19.49 28.19
N ASP A 399 28.17 -19.31 28.89
CA ASP A 399 27.77 -20.22 29.97
C ASP A 399 27.30 -21.59 29.46
N LYS A 400 26.52 -21.66 28.35
CA LYS A 400 26.25 -22.94 27.67
C LYS A 400 27.54 -23.66 27.25
N ALA A 401 28.57 -22.93 26.83
CA ALA A 401 29.88 -23.51 26.49
C ALA A 401 30.66 -23.98 27.73
N ARG A 402 30.51 -23.32 28.88
CA ARG A 402 31.08 -23.75 30.17
C ARG A 402 30.39 -25.02 30.70
N GLU A 403 29.06 -25.12 30.63
CA GLU A 403 28.31 -26.32 31.02
C GLU A 403 28.69 -27.54 30.18
N ARG A 404 28.72 -27.40 28.84
CA ARG A 404 29.17 -28.48 27.95
C ARG A 404 30.58 -28.98 28.29
N ARG A 405 31.49 -28.08 28.67
CA ARG A 405 32.86 -28.42 29.12
C ARG A 405 32.92 -29.08 30.49
N ARG A 406 31.96 -28.82 31.39
CA ARG A 406 31.83 -29.56 32.66
C ARG A 406 31.32 -30.98 32.39
N HIS A 407 30.21 -31.11 31.66
CA HIS A 407 29.58 -32.41 31.40
C HIS A 407 30.49 -33.37 30.60
N SER A 408 31.32 -32.84 29.69
CA SER A 408 32.34 -33.62 28.96
C SER A 408 33.54 -34.08 29.82
N LYS A 409 33.64 -33.64 31.08
CA LYS A 409 34.77 -33.97 31.97
C LYS A 409 34.44 -35.06 33.00
N ASP A 410 33.16 -35.22 33.35
CA ASP A 410 32.71 -36.20 34.34
C ASP A 410 32.34 -37.57 33.74
N GLY A 411 32.11 -37.65 32.42
CA GLY A 411 31.78 -38.89 31.69
C GLY A 411 32.94 -39.88 31.52
N GLY A 412 33.95 -39.85 32.40
CA GLY A 412 35.26 -40.50 32.21
C GLY A 412 35.67 -41.46 33.33
N LYS A 413 34.73 -42.20 33.94
CA LYS A 413 35.01 -43.23 34.96
C LYS A 413 33.85 -44.24 35.10
N ASP A 414 33.85 -45.29 34.27
CA ASP A 414 33.65 -46.67 34.75
C ASP A 414 34.21 -47.68 33.72
N SER A 415 33.95 -48.98 33.92
CA SER A 415 34.87 -50.08 33.59
C SER A 415 34.20 -51.29 32.90
N GLY A 416 35.01 -52.24 32.40
CA GLY A 416 34.55 -53.62 32.15
C GLY A 416 34.70 -54.18 30.73
N HIS A 417 35.63 -55.12 30.58
CA HIS A 417 35.87 -56.00 29.42
C HIS A 417 34.63 -56.77 28.87
N SER A 418 34.54 -56.96 27.55
CA SER A 418 34.31 -58.28 26.90
C SER A 418 34.47 -58.16 25.35
N ASP A 419 34.21 -59.22 24.58
CA ASP A 419 35.04 -59.58 23.40
C ASP A 419 34.25 -59.95 22.11
N LYS A 420 34.96 -59.95 20.96
CA LYS A 420 34.68 -60.61 19.65
C LYS A 420 33.58 -60.11 18.67
N SER A 421 34.07 -59.37 17.65
CA SER A 421 34.28 -59.85 16.24
C SER A 421 33.32 -59.51 15.07
N ARG A 422 33.95 -59.01 13.97
CA ARG A 422 33.69 -59.18 12.50
C ARG A 422 32.29 -58.76 11.94
N HIS A 423 32.14 -58.03 10.82
CA HIS A 423 32.85 -58.13 9.52
C HIS A 423 32.97 -56.79 8.72
N HIS A 424 33.34 -56.83 7.42
CA HIS A 424 33.76 -55.69 6.58
C HIS A 424 32.71 -55.15 5.58
N SER A 425 32.71 -53.82 5.35
CA SER A 425 32.85 -53.14 4.04
C SER A 425 32.84 -51.62 4.27
N SER A 426 33.77 -50.74 3.87
CA SER A 426 34.57 -50.55 2.64
C SER A 426 33.89 -49.69 1.54
N ARG A 427 33.93 -48.35 1.69
CA ARG A 427 34.10 -47.42 0.56
C ARG A 427 34.53 -45.99 0.96
N ASP A 428 35.80 -45.72 0.64
CA ASP A 428 36.42 -44.51 0.08
C ASP A 428 36.28 -43.11 0.73
N ARG A 429 37.45 -42.44 0.79
CA ARG A 429 37.64 -41.03 1.12
C ARG A 429 37.75 -40.22 -0.19
N GLU A 430 37.38 -38.94 -0.17
CA GLU A 430 38.38 -37.86 -0.11
C GLU A 430 37.72 -36.49 0.17
N TYR A 431 38.29 -35.73 1.09
CA TYR A 431 37.99 -34.31 1.29
C TYR A 431 39.30 -33.61 1.64
N ARG A 432 39.87 -32.86 0.69
CA ARG A 432 41.18 -32.22 0.89
C ARG A 432 41.05 -31.01 1.80
N SER A 433 41.71 -31.07 2.95
CA SER A 433 42.00 -29.87 3.75
C SER A 433 43.08 -29.03 3.06
N SER A 434 42.91 -27.72 3.02
CA SER A 434 43.92 -26.76 2.56
C SER A 434 44.06 -25.65 3.60
N SER A 435 45.03 -25.81 4.49
CA SER A 435 45.44 -24.78 5.45
C SER A 435 46.62 -24.01 4.88
N TYR A 436 46.56 -22.67 4.88
CA TYR A 436 47.75 -21.84 4.71
C TYR A 436 47.86 -20.77 5.80
N SER A 437 49.09 -20.44 6.18
CA SER A 437 49.39 -19.78 7.45
C SER A 437 49.42 -18.26 7.37
N SER A 438 49.01 -17.60 8.46
CA SER A 438 49.21 -16.17 8.66
C SER A 438 50.69 -15.83 8.90
N ARG A 439 51.25 -15.00 8.02
CA ARG A 439 52.49 -14.20 8.17
C ARG A 439 52.35 -12.99 7.22
N ASP A 440 52.77 -11.76 7.53
CA ASP A 440 53.40 -11.24 8.76
C ASP A 440 52.84 -9.86 9.13
N LYS A 441 53.04 -9.45 10.39
CA LYS A 441 52.78 -8.08 10.85
C LYS A 441 54.08 -7.26 10.79
N GLU A 442 54.31 -6.46 9.75
CA GLU A 442 54.99 -5.17 9.93
C GLU A 442 54.90 -4.21 8.73
N ARG A 443 54.34 -3.02 8.97
CA ARG A 443 55.04 -1.74 8.76
C ARG A 443 54.34 -0.62 9.54
N ARG A 444 55.13 0.30 10.09
CA ARG A 444 54.65 1.37 10.97
C ARG A 444 54.27 2.61 10.17
N ARG A 445 53.36 3.38 10.78
CA ARG A 445 53.16 4.85 10.67
C ARG A 445 54.20 5.60 9.84
N HIS A 446 53.74 6.47 8.93
CA HIS A 446 54.17 7.87 8.92
C HIS A 446 53.06 8.77 8.36
N HIS A 447 52.78 9.89 9.04
CA HIS A 447 52.10 11.06 8.48
C HIS A 447 53.17 12.10 8.16
N SER A 448 53.03 12.81 7.04
CA SER A 448 53.17 14.27 6.98
C SER A 448 52.87 14.81 5.57
N TYR A 449 52.09 15.88 5.54
CA TYR A 449 51.97 16.93 4.51
C TYR A 449 52.91 16.90 3.28
N ALA A 450 52.28 16.99 2.12
CA ALA A 450 52.47 18.10 1.18
C ALA A 450 51.08 18.54 0.70
#